data_AF-A0A1J3K231-F1
#
_entry.id   AF-A0A1J3K231-F1
#
_cell.length_a   1.000
_cell.length_b   1.000
_cell.length_c   1.000
_cell.angle_alpha   90.00
_cell.angle_beta   90.00
_cell.angle_gamma   90.00
#
_symmetry.space_group_name_H-M   'P 1'
#
loop_
_entity.id
_entity.type
_entity.pdbx_description
1 polymer ?
#
loop_
_entity_poly.entity_id
_entity_poly.type
_entity_poly.pdbx_seq_one_letter_code
_entity_poly.pdbx_strand_id
1 'polypeptide(L)'
;DNAPLQCMIDSSSSSCDEDGVRFLLLSRIILGKPEIVFPQGLINRSYPSSPEFDSGVDSLTSPKKYIIWSTHMNTHVLPEFVVCIKAPSILRKKNPKSPWVSFPVLIKSISRFLNLSQILLVQKHYKEHQDRKLSRSELIQRLRSITGDRLLVHIIKSFGQKASEGSRPINGQ
;
A
#
# COMPACT_ATOMS: atom_id res chain seq x y z
N ASP A 1 -5.33 -1.52 -23.78
CA ASP A 1 -4.39 -0.89 -22.85
C ASP A 1 -5.17 -0.39 -21.64
N ASN A 2 -4.84 -0.85 -20.43
CA ASN A 2 -5.58 -0.56 -19.18
C ASN A 2 -4.75 0.30 -18.20
N ALA A 3 -3.62 0.86 -18.65
CA ALA A 3 -2.71 1.63 -17.80
C ALA A 3 -3.37 2.77 -16.99
N PRO A 4 -4.37 3.52 -17.52
CA PRO A 4 -5.05 4.56 -16.74
C PRO A 4 -5.82 4.00 -15.54
N LEU A 5 -6.46 2.84 -15.72
CA LEU A 5 -7.22 2.15 -14.67
C LEU A 5 -6.30 1.57 -13.59
N GLN A 6 -5.11 1.11 -13.97
CA GLN A 6 -4.13 0.59 -13.02
C GLN A 6 -3.53 1.70 -12.13
N CYS A 7 -3.20 2.86 -12.71
CA CYS A 7 -2.72 4.03 -11.96
C CYS A 7 -3.74 4.46 -10.90
N MET A 8 -5.02 4.48 -11.28
CA MET A 8 -6.14 4.67 -10.39
C MET A 8 -6.16 3.70 -9.20
N ILE A 9 -5.91 2.41 -9.42
CA ILE A 9 -5.88 1.40 -8.36
C ILE A 9 -4.67 1.62 -7.43
N ASP A 10 -3.51 1.96 -7.97
CA ASP A 10 -2.27 2.14 -7.20
C ASP A 10 -2.31 3.39 -6.30
N SER A 11 -3.02 4.46 -6.73
CA SER A 11 -3.27 5.67 -5.92
C SER A 11 -4.19 5.45 -4.71
N SER A 12 -4.78 4.26 -4.54
CA SER A 12 -5.66 3.92 -3.41
C SER A 12 -4.98 3.84 -2.04
N SER A 13 -3.65 3.99 -1.98
CA SER A 13 -2.89 4.18 -0.74
C SER A 13 -2.99 5.60 -0.18
N SER A 14 -3.42 6.57 -1.00
CA SER A 14 -3.66 7.95 -0.61
C SER A 14 -5.09 8.08 -0.07
N SER A 15 -5.23 8.75 1.08
CA SER A 15 -6.49 9.03 1.77
C SER A 15 -7.41 9.89 0.88
N CYS A 16 -8.14 9.27 -0.04
CA CYS A 16 -9.18 9.94 -0.80
C CYS A 16 -10.51 9.87 -0.05
N ASP A 17 -11.13 11.06 0.04
CA ASP A 17 -12.46 11.41 0.52
C ASP A 17 -13.47 10.24 0.58
N GLU A 18 -14.21 10.23 1.69
CA GLU A 18 -15.26 9.28 2.06
C GLU A 18 -16.28 9.02 0.91
N ASP A 19 -16.43 9.96 -0.04
CA ASP A 19 -17.43 9.92 -1.11
C ASP A 19 -17.05 9.11 -2.36
N GLY A 20 -15.83 8.57 -2.44
CA GLY A 20 -15.40 7.73 -3.56
C GLY A 20 -15.20 8.46 -4.88
N VAL A 21 -15.09 9.79 -4.84
CA VAL A 21 -14.79 10.63 -6.00
C VAL A 21 -13.28 10.68 -6.24
N ARG A 22 -12.88 10.62 -7.51
CA ARG A 22 -11.49 10.61 -7.97
C ARG A 22 -11.36 11.58 -9.12
N PHE A 23 -10.25 12.31 -9.18
CA PHE A 23 -9.95 13.23 -10.27
C PHE A 23 -8.76 12.71 -11.06
N LEU A 24 -8.87 12.71 -12.38
CA LEU A 24 -7.76 12.48 -13.30
C LEU A 24 -7.47 13.77 -14.04
N LEU A 25 -6.20 14.15 -14.12
CA LEU A 25 -5.77 15.22 -15.00
C LEU A 25 -5.27 14.61 -16.31
N LEU A 26 -5.97 14.89 -17.40
CA LEU A 26 -5.48 14.64 -18.74
C LEU A 26 -4.66 15.85 -19.17
N SER A 27 -3.41 15.61 -19.53
CA SER A 27 -2.48 16.64 -19.95
C SER A 27 -1.92 16.31 -21.33
N ARG A 28 -1.70 17.34 -22.15
CA ARG A 28 -0.82 17.21 -23.32
C ARG A 28 0.60 17.37 -22.84
N ILE A 29 1.48 16.49 -23.32
CA ILE A 29 2.89 16.50 -22.96
C ILE A 29 3.77 16.62 -24.20
N ILE A 30 4.81 17.44 -24.08
CA ILE A 30 5.92 17.46 -25.03
C ILE A 30 6.93 16.45 -24.53
N LEU A 31 7.07 15.31 -25.22
CA LEU A 31 7.95 14.23 -24.79
C LEU A 31 9.41 14.44 -25.20
N GLY A 32 9.66 15.08 -26.35
CA GLY A 32 11.00 15.19 -26.90
C GLY A 32 11.66 13.82 -27.10
N LYS A 33 12.97 13.75 -26.88
CA LYS A 33 13.76 12.51 -26.93
C LYS A 33 13.76 11.82 -25.56
N PRO A 34 13.16 10.62 -25.44
CA PRO A 34 13.06 9.94 -24.16
C PRO A 34 14.32 9.14 -23.82
N GLU A 35 14.64 9.05 -22.52
CA GLU A 35 15.60 8.09 -21.96
C GLU A 35 14.91 6.98 -21.17
N ILE A 36 15.52 5.80 -21.09
CA ILE A 36 15.03 4.71 -20.24
C ILE A 36 15.41 5.01 -18.80
N VAL A 37 14.41 5.01 -17.90
CA VAL A 37 14.63 5.31 -16.49
C VAL A 37 14.13 4.17 -15.61
N PHE A 38 15.02 3.63 -14.78
CA PHE A 38 14.70 2.58 -13.83
C PHE A 38 14.30 3.18 -12.46
N PRO A 39 13.27 2.62 -11.78
CA PRO A 39 12.77 3.14 -10.50
C PRO A 39 13.84 3.32 -9.41
N GLN A 40 14.86 2.45 -9.39
CA GLN A 40 15.98 2.52 -8.44
C GLN A 40 16.91 3.71 -8.66
N GLY A 41 16.98 4.27 -9.88
CA GLY A 41 17.87 5.37 -10.25
C GLY A 41 17.27 6.77 -10.10
N LEU A 42 15.99 6.86 -9.71
CA LEU A 42 15.23 8.12 -9.69
C LEU A 42 15.36 8.91 -8.38
N ILE A 43 15.91 8.32 -7.33
CA ILE A 43 16.07 8.98 -6.04
C ILE A 43 16.98 10.20 -6.22
N ASN A 44 16.38 11.39 -6.11
CA ASN A 44 16.99 12.73 -6.18
C ASN A 44 17.33 13.30 -7.58
N ARG A 45 16.86 12.71 -8.68
CA ARG A 45 17.00 13.32 -10.03
C ARG A 45 15.85 14.28 -10.33
N SER A 46 16.18 15.50 -10.74
CA SER A 46 15.22 16.54 -11.15
C SER A 46 15.42 17.00 -12.60
N TYR A 47 16.35 16.37 -13.33
CA TYR A 47 16.78 16.72 -14.68
C TYR A 47 17.24 15.45 -15.44
N PRO A 48 17.26 15.48 -16.78
CA PRO A 48 17.70 14.35 -17.61
C PRO A 48 19.14 13.89 -17.32
N SER A 49 19.51 12.68 -17.74
CA SER A 49 20.89 12.19 -17.56
C SER A 49 21.93 12.96 -18.39
N SER A 50 21.52 13.47 -19.55
CA SER A 50 22.34 14.26 -20.47
C SER A 50 21.45 15.26 -21.23
N PRO A 51 22.02 16.32 -21.84
CA PRO A 51 21.23 17.36 -22.53
C PRO A 51 20.59 16.88 -23.83
N GLU A 52 20.83 15.63 -24.25
CA GLU A 52 20.23 15.06 -25.44
C GLU A 52 18.87 14.39 -25.18
N PHE A 53 18.45 14.35 -23.91
CA PHE A 53 17.19 13.75 -23.46
C PHE A 53 16.30 14.81 -22.83
N ASP A 54 15.00 14.66 -23.06
CA ASP A 54 13.98 15.61 -22.60
C ASP A 54 13.04 15.00 -21.54
N SER A 55 12.78 13.68 -21.63
CA SER A 55 11.84 12.97 -20.74
C SER A 55 12.31 11.55 -20.43
N GLY A 56 11.71 10.93 -19.40
CA GLY A 56 12.00 9.55 -19.02
C GLY A 56 10.85 8.60 -19.35
N VAL A 57 11.17 7.36 -19.71
CA VAL A 57 10.20 6.27 -19.94
C VAL A 57 10.64 4.95 -19.28
N ASP A 58 9.68 4.08 -19.00
CA ASP A 58 9.95 2.72 -18.50
C ASP A 58 10.35 1.72 -19.60
N SER A 59 9.92 1.97 -20.85
CA SER A 59 10.28 1.17 -22.03
C SER A 59 10.23 2.01 -23.30
N LEU A 60 11.21 1.86 -24.19
CA LEU A 60 11.21 2.54 -25.49
C LEU A 60 10.24 1.91 -26.51
N THR A 61 9.91 0.64 -26.36
CA THR A 61 9.07 -0.09 -27.32
C THR A 61 7.58 -0.06 -26.96
N SER A 62 7.28 -0.03 -25.66
CA SER A 62 5.90 0.02 -25.15
C SER A 62 5.85 0.79 -23.82
N PRO A 63 6.06 2.11 -23.84
CA PRO A 63 6.05 2.95 -22.65
C PRO A 63 4.69 2.92 -21.94
N LYS A 64 4.68 2.65 -20.64
CA LYS A 64 3.50 2.70 -19.78
C LYS A 64 3.59 3.81 -18.74
N LYS A 65 4.80 4.31 -18.47
CA LYS A 65 5.05 5.39 -17.52
C LYS A 65 5.99 6.39 -18.17
N TYR A 66 5.63 7.65 -18.02
CA TYR A 66 6.40 8.78 -18.49
C TYR A 66 6.81 9.65 -17.30
N ILE A 67 7.99 10.22 -17.40
CA ILE A 67 8.56 11.10 -16.39
C ILE A 67 8.90 12.41 -17.09
N ILE A 68 8.24 13.48 -16.64
CA ILE A 68 8.62 14.83 -17.00
C ILE A 68 9.41 15.41 -15.83
N TRP A 69 10.63 15.84 -16.11
CA TRP A 69 11.51 16.43 -15.09
C TRP A 69 10.90 17.72 -14.53
N SER A 70 11.15 18.01 -13.25
CA SER A 70 10.60 19.21 -12.60
C SER A 70 11.05 20.49 -13.30
N THR A 71 12.27 20.51 -13.84
CA THR A 71 12.81 21.63 -14.65
C THR A 71 12.01 21.92 -15.92
N HIS A 72 11.26 20.94 -16.43
CA HIS A 72 10.49 21.04 -17.68
C HIS A 72 8.98 21.05 -17.44
N MET A 73 8.51 20.94 -16.20
CA MET A 73 7.09 20.78 -15.86
C MET A 73 6.21 21.91 -16.42
N ASN A 74 6.63 23.17 -16.26
CA ASN A 74 5.84 24.33 -16.69
C ASN A 74 5.86 24.59 -18.19
N THR A 75 6.79 23.98 -18.93
CA THR A 75 6.95 24.19 -20.37
C THR A 75 6.50 22.98 -21.18
N HIS A 76 6.55 21.77 -20.61
CA HIS A 76 6.29 20.51 -21.31
C HIS A 76 4.99 19.84 -20.88
N VAL A 77 4.29 20.34 -19.86
CA VAL A 77 2.98 19.82 -19.43
C VAL A 77 1.93 20.90 -19.59
N LEU A 78 0.95 20.65 -20.46
CA LEU A 78 -0.25 21.46 -20.58
C LEU A 78 -1.44 20.68 -19.99
N PRO A 79 -1.94 21.07 -18.81
CA PRO A 79 -3.20 20.54 -18.27
C PRO A 79 -4.33 20.83 -19.26
N GLU A 80 -5.04 19.79 -19.72
CA GLU A 80 -6.09 19.96 -20.73
C GLU A 80 -7.48 19.74 -20.15
N PHE A 81 -7.68 18.62 -19.44
CA PHE A 81 -8.98 18.27 -18.87
C PHE A 81 -8.84 17.67 -17.48
N VAL A 82 -9.80 17.98 -16.62
CA VAL A 82 -9.98 17.27 -15.34
C VAL A 82 -11.18 16.34 -15.49
N VAL A 83 -10.95 15.04 -15.38
CA VAL A 83 -11.99 14.01 -15.41
C VAL A 83 -12.35 13.64 -13.97
N CYS A 84 -13.60 13.90 -13.60
CA CYS A 84 -14.15 13.47 -12.32
C CYS A 84 -14.81 12.11 -12.48
N ILE A 85 -14.37 11.13 -11.67
CA ILE A 85 -14.87 9.77 -11.68
C ILE A 85 -15.40 9.47 -10.28
N LYS A 86 -16.70 9.23 -10.19
CA LYS A 86 -17.31 8.65 -9.00
C LYS A 86 -17.40 7.15 -9.18
N ALA A 87 -16.51 6.41 -8.52
CA ALA A 87 -16.50 4.96 -8.56
C ALA A 87 -17.04 4.42 -7.22
N PRO A 88 -18.11 3.60 -7.21
CA PRO A 88 -18.54 2.95 -5.99
C PRO A 88 -17.37 2.11 -5.43
N SER A 89 -17.24 2.11 -4.11
CA SER A 89 -16.10 1.62 -3.32
C SER A 89 -15.80 0.11 -3.44
N ILE A 90 -16.41 -0.59 -4.39
CA ILE A 90 -16.28 -2.02 -4.67
C ILE A 90 -14.85 -2.39 -5.10
N LEU A 91 -14.09 -1.45 -5.68
CA LEU A 91 -12.68 -1.64 -6.06
C LEU A 91 -11.68 -1.28 -4.94
N ARG A 92 -12.13 -0.87 -3.76
CA ARG A 92 -11.23 -0.66 -2.62
C ARG A 92 -10.75 -2.05 -2.16
N LYS A 93 -9.43 -2.29 -2.12
CA LYS A 93 -8.89 -3.20 -1.10
C LYS A 93 -9.41 -2.63 0.22
N LYS A 94 -10.34 -3.33 0.87
CA LYS A 94 -10.89 -2.90 2.16
C LYS A 94 -9.70 -2.73 3.08
N ASN A 95 -9.27 -1.49 3.31
CA ASN A 95 -8.36 -1.21 4.40
C ASN A 95 -9.10 -1.70 5.63
N PRO A 96 -8.55 -2.68 6.35
CA PRO A 96 -9.26 -3.22 7.49
C PRO A 96 -9.46 -2.07 8.48
N LYS A 97 -10.72 -1.76 8.83
CA LYS A 97 -11.04 -0.81 9.92
C LYS A 97 -10.49 -1.28 11.27
N SER A 98 -9.97 -2.51 11.34
CA SER A 98 -9.33 -3.04 12.52
C SER A 98 -7.90 -2.48 12.68
N PRO A 99 -7.46 -2.23 13.92
CA PRO A 99 -6.09 -1.80 14.21
C PRO A 99 -5.07 -2.76 13.59
N TRP A 100 -3.98 -2.18 13.08
CA TRP A 100 -2.89 -2.97 12.51
C TRP A 100 -2.08 -3.64 13.63
N VAL A 101 -1.89 -4.95 13.55
CA VAL A 101 -1.15 -5.73 14.54
C VAL A 101 -0.12 -6.59 13.83
N SER A 102 1.14 -6.53 14.29
CA SER A 102 2.21 -7.37 13.74
C SER A 102 2.02 -8.83 14.16
N PHE A 103 2.47 -9.77 13.32
CA PHE A 103 2.35 -11.21 13.64
C PHE A 103 3.02 -11.60 14.97
N PRO A 104 4.22 -11.12 15.34
CA PRO A 104 4.80 -11.43 16.66
C PRO A 104 3.88 -11.04 17.83
N VAL A 105 3.29 -9.85 17.75
CA VAL A 105 2.41 -9.34 18.80
C VAL A 105 1.10 -10.13 18.84
N LEU A 106 0.53 -10.43 17.67
CA LEU A 106 -0.67 -11.25 17.56
C LEU A 106 -0.42 -12.67 18.11
N ILE A 107 0.67 -13.32 17.70
CA ILE A 107 1.07 -14.66 18.14
C ILE A 107 1.26 -14.69 19.65
N LYS A 108 1.94 -13.69 20.23
CA LYS A 108 2.12 -13.58 21.68
C LYS A 108 0.77 -13.50 22.43
N SER A 109 -0.20 -12.77 21.88
CA SER A 109 -1.53 -12.64 22.49
C SER A 109 -2.38 -13.89 22.34
N ILE A 110 -2.40 -14.55 21.17
CA ILE A 110 -3.18 -15.78 20.96
C ILE A 110 -2.62 -16.95 21.77
N SER A 111 -1.29 -17.04 21.97
CA SER A 111 -0.65 -18.14 22.71
C SER A 111 -1.15 -18.29 24.15
N ARG A 112 -1.75 -17.25 24.74
CA ARG A 112 -2.37 -17.30 26.08
C ARG A 112 -3.65 -18.13 26.12
N PHE A 113 -4.23 -18.42 24.97
CA PHE A 113 -5.51 -19.11 24.81
C PHE A 113 -5.36 -20.45 24.06
N LEU A 114 -4.14 -20.83 23.70
CA LEU A 114 -3.83 -22.04 22.95
C LEU A 114 -3.17 -23.08 23.85
N ASN A 115 -3.32 -24.36 23.51
CA ASN A 115 -2.58 -25.43 24.18
C ASN A 115 -1.15 -25.57 23.60
N LEU A 116 -0.29 -26.35 24.28
CA LEU A 116 1.12 -26.48 23.91
C LEU A 116 1.33 -26.97 22.47
N SER A 117 0.50 -27.92 22.01
CA SER A 117 0.56 -28.44 20.63
C SER A 117 0.24 -27.35 19.60
N GLN A 118 -0.83 -26.57 19.83
CA GLN A 118 -1.22 -25.47 18.97
C GLN A 118 -0.17 -24.35 18.95
N ILE A 119 0.43 -24.01 20.10
CA ILE A 119 1.49 -23.00 20.18
C ILE A 119 2.69 -23.41 19.34
N LEU A 120 3.15 -24.66 19.46
CA LEU A 120 4.26 -25.18 18.68
C LEU A 120 3.96 -25.14 17.17
N LEU A 121 2.73 -25.47 16.78
CA LEU A 121 2.30 -25.43 15.39
C LEU A 121 2.28 -23.99 14.84
N VAL A 122 1.78 -23.02 15.62
CA VAL A 122 1.82 -21.60 15.25
C VAL A 122 3.26 -21.10 15.11
N GLN A 123 4.15 -21.45 16.03
CA GLN A 123 5.56 -21.06 15.96
C GLN A 123 6.25 -21.66 14.73
N LYS A 124 5.97 -22.93 14.41
CA LYS A 124 6.46 -23.58 13.20
C LYS A 124 6.04 -22.82 11.94
N HIS A 125 4.75 -22.50 11.80
CA HIS A 125 4.25 -21.77 10.63
C HIS A 125 4.81 -20.36 10.53
N TYR A 126 5.00 -19.69 11.67
CA TYR A 126 5.61 -18.38 11.70
C TYR A 126 7.07 -18.42 11.23
N LYS A 127 7.84 -19.43 11.66
CA LYS A 127 9.21 -19.66 11.19
C LYS A 127 9.27 -19.96 9.69
N GLU A 128 8.36 -20.81 9.19
CA GLU A 128 8.23 -21.09 7.74
C GLU A 128 7.97 -19.82 6.92
N HIS A 129 7.18 -18.88 7.45
CA HIS A 129 6.95 -17.58 6.83
C HIS A 129 8.19 -16.68 6.85
N GLN A 130 8.94 -16.66 7.96
CA GLN A 130 10.21 -15.92 8.05
C GLN A 130 11.24 -16.44 7.04
N ASP A 131 11.26 -17.76 6.82
CA ASP A 131 12.12 -18.44 5.84
C ASP A 131 11.63 -18.28 4.38
N ARG A 132 10.59 -17.47 4.14
CA ARG A 132 9.93 -17.25 2.82
C ARG A 132 9.36 -18.52 2.17
N LYS A 133 9.18 -19.60 2.94
CA LYS A 133 8.58 -20.86 2.47
C LYS A 133 7.05 -20.83 2.50
N LEU A 134 6.47 -19.83 3.18
CA LEU A 134 5.05 -19.75 3.44
C LEU A 134 4.57 -18.30 3.27
N SER A 135 3.55 -18.09 2.44
CA SER A 135 3.06 -16.75 2.13
C SER A 135 2.28 -16.14 3.30
N ARG A 136 2.17 -14.81 3.33
CA ARG A 136 1.37 -14.10 4.33
C ARG A 136 -0.09 -14.62 4.40
N SER A 137 -0.70 -14.89 3.25
CA SER A 137 -2.08 -15.41 3.17
C SER A 137 -2.22 -16.80 3.77
N GLU A 138 -1.26 -17.69 3.49
CA GLU A 138 -1.25 -19.04 4.06
C GLU A 138 -1.04 -19.00 5.57
N LEU A 139 -0.17 -18.10 6.07
CA LEU A 139 0.04 -17.94 7.51
C LEU A 139 -1.26 -17.53 8.20
N ILE A 140 -1.98 -16.59 7.61
CA ILE A 140 -3.28 -16.13 8.11
C ILE A 140 -4.28 -17.29 8.12
N GLN A 141 -4.36 -18.07 7.04
CA GLN A 141 -5.30 -19.20 6.96
C GLN A 141 -5.00 -20.28 8.00
N ARG A 142 -3.71 -20.63 8.20
CA ARG A 142 -3.31 -21.60 9.23
C ARG A 142 -3.58 -21.05 10.63
N LEU A 143 -3.30 -19.78 10.90
CA LEU A 143 -3.64 -19.13 12.16
C LEU A 143 -5.15 -19.16 12.46
N ARG A 144 -5.98 -18.91 11.44
CA ARG A 144 -7.45 -19.02 11.56
C ARG A 144 -7.90 -20.43 11.87
N SER A 145 -7.31 -21.44 11.21
CA SER A 145 -7.64 -22.84 11.47
C SER A 145 -7.29 -23.29 12.89
N ILE A 146 -6.22 -22.75 13.48
CA ILE A 146 -5.77 -23.14 14.82
C ILE A 146 -6.54 -22.39 15.91
N THR A 147 -6.71 -21.08 15.72
CA THR A 147 -7.21 -20.16 16.76
C THR A 147 -8.71 -19.94 16.67
N GLY A 148 -9.28 -20.06 15.46
CA GLY A 148 -10.64 -19.67 15.14
C GLY A 148 -10.80 -18.16 14.94
N ASP A 149 -11.70 -17.77 14.04
CA ASP A 149 -11.93 -16.35 13.71
C ASP A 149 -12.51 -15.56 14.89
N ARG A 150 -13.33 -16.18 15.75
CA ARG A 150 -13.93 -15.51 16.92
C ARG A 150 -12.86 -14.95 17.87
N LEU A 151 -11.86 -15.78 18.19
CA LEU A 151 -10.77 -15.41 19.09
C LEU A 151 -9.82 -14.39 18.43
N LEU A 152 -9.50 -14.56 17.14
CA LEU A 152 -8.71 -13.59 16.38
C LEU A 152 -9.36 -12.22 16.34
N VAL A 153 -10.67 -12.14 16.05
CA VAL A 153 -11.43 -10.88 16.03
C VAL A 153 -11.41 -10.23 17.41
N HIS A 154 -11.64 -11.00 18.48
CA HIS A 154 -11.63 -10.47 19.85
C HIS A 154 -10.27 -9.85 20.21
N ILE A 155 -9.19 -10.57 19.93
CA ILE A 155 -7.82 -10.10 20.21
C ILE A 155 -7.48 -8.87 19.38
N ILE A 156 -7.76 -8.87 18.07
CA ILE A 156 -7.49 -7.73 17.19
C ILE A 156 -8.27 -6.48 17.65
N LYS A 157 -9.55 -6.62 18.03
CA LYS A 157 -10.34 -5.51 18.57
C LYS A 157 -9.75 -4.94 19.86
N SER A 158 -9.21 -5.79 20.74
CA SER A 158 -8.62 -5.35 22.01
C SER A 158 -7.40 -4.43 21.82
N PHE A 159 -6.67 -4.56 20.72
CA PHE A 159 -5.55 -3.67 20.41
C PHE A 159 -6.00 -2.24 20.03
N GLY A 160 -7.22 -2.10 19.52
CA GLY A 160 -7.77 -0.80 19.13
C GLY A 160 -8.23 0.03 20.32
N GLN A 161 -8.72 -0.63 21.38
CA GLN A 161 -9.17 0.02 22.62
C GLN A 161 -8.00 0.47 23.52
N LYS A 162 -6.88 -0.27 23.50
CA LYS A 162 -5.67 0.12 24.25
C LYS A 162 -5.03 1.42 23.77
N ALA A 163 -5.27 1.83 22.52
CA ALA A 163 -4.79 3.11 22.01
C ALA A 163 -5.60 4.31 22.55
N SER A 164 -6.85 4.10 22.98
CA SER A 164 -7.72 5.16 23.52
C SER A 164 -7.68 5.32 25.05
N GLU A 165 -7.13 4.36 25.79
CA GLU A 165 -7.07 4.41 27.27
C GLU A 165 -5.76 4.97 27.84
N GLY A 166 -4.75 5.23 27.00
CA GLY A 166 -3.46 5.80 27.42
C GLY A 166 -3.45 7.32 27.68
N SER A 167 -4.61 7.98 27.64
CA SER A 167 -4.75 9.43 27.81
C SER A 167 -5.80 9.78 28.85
N ARG A 168 -5.63 9.30 30.09
CA ARG A 168 -6.27 9.91 31.25
C ARG A 168 -5.20 10.21 32.30
N PRO A 169 -4.82 11.48 32.52
CA PRO A 169 -3.95 11.82 33.63
C PRO A 169 -4.68 11.48 34.94
N ILE A 170 -4.03 10.64 35.75
CA ILE A 170 -4.41 10.41 37.14
C ILE A 170 -4.04 11.70 37.87
N ASN A 171 -5.05 12.46 38.27
CA ASN A 171 -4.89 13.66 39.09
C ASN A 171 -5.47 13.36 40.48
N GLY A 172 -4.71 13.67 41.54
CA GLY A 172 -5.09 13.57 42.95
C GLY A 172 -4.38 12.42 43.66
N GLN A 173 -3.65 12.61 44.76
CA GLN A 173 -3.56 13.70 45.74
C GLN A 173 -2.10 13.95 46.13
#